data_AF-A0A3L7S960-F1
#
_entry.id   AF-A0A3L7S960-F1
#
_cell.length_a   1.000
_cell.length_b   1.000
_cell.length_c   1.000
_cell.angle_alpha   90.00
_cell.angle_beta   90.00
_cell.angle_gamma   90.00
#
_symmetry.space_group_name_H-M   'P 1'
#
loop_
_entity.id
_entity.type
_entity.pdbx_description
1 polymer ?
#
loop_
_entity_poly.entity_id
_entity_poly.type
_entity_poly.pdbx_seq_one_letter_code
_entity_poly.pdbx_strand_id
1 'polypeptide(L)' 'MESLLVIDDEPGICKTIQSILKSDSLQIMIASNAEQGLQLVREESPNVILLD' A
#
# COMPACT_ATOMS: atom_id res chain seq x y z
N MET A 1 13.31 -0.63 -7.33
CA MET A 1 12.08 -1.39 -7.09
C MET A 1 11.05 -0.35 -6.74
N GLU A 2 9.98 -0.23 -7.52
CA GLU A 2 8.95 0.77 -7.24
C GLU A 2 8.12 0.29 -6.05
N SER A 3 7.59 1.21 -5.26
CA SER A 3 6.82 0.90 -4.06
C SER A 3 5.47 1.61 -4.05
N LEU A 4 4.43 0.86 -3.72
CA LEU A 4 3.05 1.30 -3.63
C LEU A 4 2.56 1.08 -2.20
N LEU A 5 2.03 2.13 -1.58
CA LEU A 5 1.28 2.04 -0.33
C LEU A 5 -0.22 2.12 -0.62
N VAL A 6 -0.98 1.17 -0.10
CA VAL A 6 -2.45 1.18 -0.12
C VAL A 6 -2.95 1.40 1.31
N ILE A 7 -3.84 2.36 1.51
CA ILE A 7 -4.44 2.67 2.81
C ILE A 7 -5.95 2.49 2.67
N ASP A 8 -6.48 1.43 3.29
CA ASP A 8 -7.88 1.01 3.18
C ASP A 8 -8.21 0.06 4.34
N ASP A 9 -9.33 0.28 5.05
CA ASP A 9 -9.74 -0.53 6.20
C ASP A 9 -10.42 -1.85 5.80
N GLU A 10 -10.81 -2.00 4.52
CA GLU A 10 -11.40 -3.21 3.96
C GLU A 10 -10.31 -4.20 3.47
N PRO A 11 -10.09 -5.32 4.19
CA PRO A 11 -9.04 -6.28 3.82
C PRO A 11 -9.31 -6.97 2.47
N GLY A 12 -10.57 -6.96 1.99
CA GLY A 12 -10.94 -7.49 0.69
C GLY A 12 -10.39 -6.65 -0.47
N ILE A 13 -10.46 -5.32 -0.34
CA ILE A 13 -9.93 -4.39 -1.33
C ILE A 13 -8.40 -4.47 -1.37
N CYS A 14 -7.75 -4.43 -0.21
CA CYS A 14 -6.29 -4.59 -0.08
C CYS A 14 -5.78 -5.85 -0.80
N LYS A 15 -6.41 -7.02 -0.56
CA LYS A 15 -6.04 -8.29 -1.21
C LYS A 15 -6.26 -8.26 -2.72
N THR A 16 -7.32 -7.61 -3.17
CA THR A 16 -7.65 -7.48 -4.59
C THR A 16 -6.58 -6.64 -5.29
N ILE A 17 -6.23 -5.47 -4.72
CA ILE A 17 -5.18 -4.59 -5.24
C ILE A 17 -3.83 -5.32 -5.27
N GLN A 18 -3.45 -5.99 -4.18
CA GLN A 18 -2.23 -6.79 -4.14
C GLN A 18 -2.18 -7.86 -5.23
N SER A 19 -3.29 -8.54 -5.50
CA SER A 19 -3.37 -9.60 -6.51
C SER A 19 -3.28 -9.04 -7.93
N ILE A 20 -3.94 -7.92 -8.20
CA ILE A 20 -3.98 -7.28 -9.53
C ILE A 20 -2.63 -6.66 -9.88
N LEU A 21 -1.99 -5.97 -8.92
CA LEU A 21 -0.76 -5.22 -9.16
C LEU A 21 0.50 -6.03 -8.84
N LYS A 22 0.38 -7.31 -8.50
CA LYS A 22 1.53 -8.16 -8.18
C LYS A 22 2.54 -8.18 -9.32
N SER A 23 3.77 -7.78 -9.03
CA SER A 23 4.88 -7.80 -9.96
C SER A 23 6.20 -8.00 -9.20
N ASP A 24 7.18 -8.64 -9.84
CA ASP A 24 8.53 -8.80 -9.28
C ASP A 24 9.27 -7.46 -9.15
N SER A 25 8.79 -6.41 -9.83
CA SER A 25 9.37 -5.06 -9.80
C SER A 25 8.66 -4.08 -8.86
N LEU A 26 7.52 -4.48 -8.26
CA LEU A 26 6.66 -3.63 -7.44
C LEU A 26 6.50 -4.20 -6.03
N GLN A 27 6.91 -3.44 -5.02
CA GLN A 27 6.65 -3.73 -3.62
C GLN A 27 5.32 -3.09 -3.20
N ILE A 28 4.40 -3.89 -2.65
CA ILE A 28 3.10 -3.39 -2.19
C ILE A 28 3.03 -3.47 -0.67
N MET A 29 2.80 -2.32 -0.04
CA MET A 29 2.60 -2.14 1.40
C MET A 29 1.15 -1.79 1.67
N ILE A 30 0.63 -2.25 2.82
CA ILE A 30 -0.77 -2.06 3.20
C ILE A 30 -0.84 -1.39 4.57
N ALA A 31 -1.73 -0.42 4.71
CA ALA A 31 -2.16 0.14 5.97
C ALA A 31 -3.68 0.02 6.10
N SER A 32 -4.17 -0.30 7.30
CA SER A 32 -5.61 -0.38 7.57
C SER A 32 -6.22 0.91 8.12
N ASN A 33 -5.40 1.95 8.30
CA ASN A 33 -5.81 3.24 8.83
C ASN A 33 -4.76 4.33 8.53
N ALA A 34 -5.16 5.58 8.78
CA ALA A 34 -4.33 6.76 8.53
C ALA A 34 -3.05 6.79 9.38
N GLU A 35 -3.07 6.34 10.64
CA GLU A 35 -1.88 6.37 11.51
C GLU A 35 -0.79 5.44 10.98
N GLN A 36 -1.16 4.20 10.67
CA GLN A 36 -0.26 3.23 10.05
C GLN A 36 0.21 3.71 8.68
N GLY A 37 -0.68 4.30 7.87
CA GLY A 37 -0.34 4.87 6.57
C GLY A 37 0.71 5.97 6.68
N LEU A 38 0.51 6.92 7.59
CA LEU A 38 1.47 8.01 7.84
C LEU A 38 2.81 7.51 8.36
N GLN A 39 2.82 6.46 9.19
CA GLN A 39 4.06 5.82 9.63
C GLN A 39 4.82 5.24 8.44
N LEU A 40 4.15 4.43 7.59
CA LEU A 40 4.77 3.82 6.42
C LEU A 40 5.26 4.85 5.39
N VAL A 41 4.54 5.96 5.22
CA VAL A 41 5.01 7.06 4.35
C VAL A 41 6.35 7.62 4.83
N ARG A 42 6.53 7.76 6.14
CA ARG A 42 7.77 8.31 6.73
C ARG A 42 8.92 7.31 6.72
N GLU A 43 8.63 6.04 6.98
CA GLU A 43 9.64 4.99 7.10
C GLU A 43 10.09 4.47 5.73
N GLU A 44 9.15 4.25 4.81
CA GLU A 44 9.40 3.53 3.55
C GLU A 44 9.39 4.44 2.31
N SER A 45 8.93 5.69 2.43
CA SER A 45 8.90 6.69 1.34
C SER A 45 8.35 6.13 0.01
N PRO A 46 7.07 5.69 -0.02
CA PRO A 46 6.48 5.05 -1.18
C PRO A 46 6.44 5.96 -2.42
N ASN A 47 6.59 5.38 -3.61
CA ASN A 47 6.50 6.12 -4.88
C ASN A 47 5.06 6.56 -5.18
N VAL A 48 4.08 5.72 -4.81
CA VAL A 48 2.66 5.95 -5.03
C VAL A 48 1.88 5.60 -3.76
N ILE A 49 0.85 6.38 -3.47
CA ILE A 49 -0.10 6.12 -2.39
C ILE A 49 -1.50 6.03 -3.00
N LEU A 50 -2.20 4.94 -2.71
CA LEU A 50 -3.64 4.79 -2.96
C LEU A 50 -4.37 4.91 -1.62
N LEU A 51 -5.35 5.79 -1.56
CA LEU A 51 -6.12 6.12 -0.36
C LEU A 51 -7.60 6.02 -0.70
N ASP A 52 -8.35 5.36 0.18
CA ASP A 52 -9.81 5.41 0.27
C ASP A 52 -10.26 6.15 1.54
#